data_AF-A0A969QMH7-F1
#
_entry.id   AF-A0A969QMH7-F1
#
_cell.length_a   1.000
_cell.length_b   1.000
_cell.length_c   1.000
_cell.angle_alpha   90.00
_cell.angle_beta   90.00
_cell.angle_gamma   90.00
#
_symmetry.space_group_name_H-M   'P 1'
#
loop_
_entity.id
_entity.type
_entity.pdbx_description
1 polymer ?
#
loop_
_entity_poly.entity_id
_entity_poly.type
_entity_poly.pdbx_seq_one_letter_code
_entity_poly.pdbx_strand_id
1 'polypeptide(L)'
;QMLTVEGKIISSPHQTRSQRVQFELEAMAIGQAAQSAQSAQSAQSAQSVNLQTVKLLQPVSGKLYVTVPRSQDSQLYPGRTVRIQGSLYKPKTASNPGGFNFQQYLAQQGIFAGLNGQEIRFPEQGGSPPVLWSIQQRIIQSQAFWIDEEVGHLISAMVMGRGGVDIAYEIQDQFARVGLSHALAASGTQVSLLAGIVLALTQRLNRWVRLGIGLGTLTMYVGLTGIEPSVIRAAVMGAAVFWQSR
;
A
#
# COMPACT_ATOMS: atom_id res chain seq x y z
N GLN A 1 -26.26 0.67 2.49
CA GLN A 1 -26.42 0.57 3.96
C GLN A 1 -25.10 0.94 4.62
N MET A 2 -25.13 1.62 5.77
CA MET A 2 -23.94 1.88 6.55
C MET A 2 -23.57 0.63 7.35
N LEU A 3 -22.34 0.17 7.18
CA LEU A 3 -21.80 -1.03 7.79
C LEU A 3 -20.49 -0.67 8.49
N THR A 4 -20.24 -1.36 9.59
CA THR A 4 -18.97 -1.32 10.31
C THR A 4 -18.20 -2.58 9.94
N VAL A 5 -17.03 -2.42 9.36
CA VAL A 5 -16.14 -3.52 8.96
C VAL A 5 -14.89 -3.45 9.80
N GLU A 6 -14.50 -4.57 10.39
CA GLU A 6 -13.23 -4.72 11.10
C GLU A 6 -12.34 -5.71 10.35
N GLY A 7 -11.08 -5.34 10.20
CA GLY A 7 -10.14 -6.13 9.43
C GLY A 7 -8.71 -5.63 9.54
N LYS A 8 -7.81 -6.35 8.89
CA LYS A 8 -6.37 -6.08 8.86
C LYS A 8 -5.95 -5.48 7.52
N ILE A 9 -5.16 -4.42 7.54
CA ILE A 9 -4.60 -3.83 6.33
C ILE A 9 -3.56 -4.78 5.76
N ILE A 10 -3.70 -5.17 4.49
CA ILE A 10 -2.77 -6.11 3.84
C ILE A 10 -1.85 -5.43 2.82
N SER A 11 -2.25 -4.30 2.26
CA SER A 11 -1.45 -3.53 1.30
C SER A 11 -0.95 -2.22 1.90
N SER A 12 0.10 -1.67 1.30
CA SER A 12 0.48 -0.29 1.54
C SER A 12 -0.68 0.66 1.19
N PRO A 13 -1.01 1.65 2.04
CA PRO A 13 -1.92 2.72 1.66
C PRO A 13 -1.33 3.55 0.53
N HIS A 14 -2.18 3.88 -0.45
CA HIS A 14 -1.84 4.73 -1.58
C HIS A 14 -2.86 5.86 -1.70
N GLN A 15 -2.41 7.07 -1.99
CA GLN A 15 -3.26 8.22 -2.16
C GLN A 15 -3.84 8.27 -3.58
N THR A 16 -5.05 8.80 -3.69
CA THR A 16 -5.77 9.07 -4.93
C THR A 16 -5.80 10.55 -5.28
N ARG A 17 -6.09 10.86 -6.56
CA ARG A 17 -6.33 12.23 -7.06
C ARG A 17 -7.35 13.01 -6.22
N SER A 18 -8.34 12.32 -5.65
CA SER A 18 -9.40 12.92 -4.84
C SER A 18 -9.01 13.15 -3.36
N GLN A 19 -7.72 13.12 -3.01
CA GLN A 19 -7.24 13.16 -1.62
C GLN A 19 -7.91 12.11 -0.72
N ARG A 20 -8.17 10.93 -1.29
CA ARG A 20 -8.61 9.75 -0.57
C ARG A 20 -7.47 8.74 -0.53
N VAL A 21 -7.40 7.93 0.50
CA VAL A 21 -6.43 6.85 0.64
C VAL A 21 -7.13 5.54 0.31
N GLN A 22 -6.44 4.69 -0.46
CA GLN A 22 -6.88 3.38 -0.88
C GLN A 22 -5.94 2.31 -0.36
N PHE A 23 -6.51 1.21 0.10
CA PHE A 23 -5.77 0.03 0.52
C PHE A 23 -6.67 -1.21 0.46
N GLU A 24 -6.02 -2.36 0.43
CA GLU A 24 -6.67 -3.64 0.57
C GLU A 24 -6.78 -4.02 2.06
N LEU A 25 -7.97 -4.48 2.44
CA LEU A 25 -8.29 -4.90 3.80
C LEU A 25 -8.76 -6.36 3.78
N GLU A 26 -8.19 -7.18 4.65
CA GLU A 26 -8.73 -8.50 4.97
C GLU A 26 -9.78 -8.35 6.06
N ALA A 27 -11.06 -8.48 5.68
CA ALA A 27 -12.18 -8.36 6.60
C ALA A 27 -12.23 -9.59 7.52
N MET A 28 -12.39 -9.34 8.82
CA MET A 28 -12.50 -10.34 9.87
C MET A 28 -13.90 -10.34 10.49
N ALA A 29 -14.54 -9.17 10.54
CA ALA A 29 -15.87 -9.02 11.13
C ALA A 29 -16.67 -7.89 10.47
N ILE A 30 -17.99 -8.07 10.34
CA ILE A 30 -18.92 -7.05 9.84
C ILE A 30 -20.08 -6.90 10.82
N GLY A 31 -20.45 -5.66 11.13
CA GLY A 31 -21.60 -5.30 11.95
C GLY A 31 -22.40 -4.16 11.32
N GLN A 32 -23.65 -3.99 11.77
CA GLN A 32 -24.45 -2.84 11.37
C GLN A 32 -24.10 -1.63 12.24
N ALA A 33 -24.00 -0.46 11.63
CA ALA A 33 -23.85 0.77 12.40
C ALA A 33 -25.11 0.97 13.25
N ALA A 34 -24.96 0.98 14.59
CA ALA A 34 -26.08 1.24 15.49
C ALA A 34 -26.60 2.65 15.23
N GLN A 35 -27.82 2.75 14.68
CA GLN A 35 -28.51 4.02 14.55
C GLN A 35 -28.97 4.50 15.93
N SER A 36 -28.84 5.82 16.17
CA SER A 36 -29.44 6.66 17.22
C SER A 36 -28.95 6.50 18.68
N ALA A 37 -28.00 7.37 19.06
CA ALA A 37 -27.74 7.78 20.44
C ALA A 37 -28.39 9.15 20.74
N GLN A 38 -29.67 9.31 20.44
CA GLN A 38 -30.40 10.58 20.66
C GLN A 38 -31.70 10.45 21.47
N SER A 39 -31.95 9.29 22.08
CA SER A 39 -33.08 9.10 23.00
C SER A 39 -32.64 8.35 24.25
N ALA A 40 -31.69 8.92 25.01
CA ALA A 40 -31.31 8.43 26.34
C ALA A 40 -30.83 9.59 27.24
N GLN A 41 -31.60 10.69 27.31
CA GLN A 41 -31.50 11.68 28.39
C GLN A 41 -32.69 11.50 29.33
N SER A 42 -32.75 10.38 30.05
CA SER A 42 -33.59 10.19 31.24
C SER A 42 -33.40 8.79 31.82
N ALA A 43 -32.27 8.56 32.48
CA ALA A 43 -32.14 7.62 33.60
C ALA A 43 -30.71 7.69 34.13
N GLN A 44 -30.52 8.48 35.18
CA GLN A 44 -29.39 8.31 36.07
C GLN A 44 -29.59 7.00 36.87
N SER A 45 -28.46 6.34 37.18
CA SER A 45 -28.23 5.30 38.19
C SER A 45 -27.91 3.90 37.65
N ALA A 46 -26.85 3.33 38.21
CA ALA A 46 -26.47 1.91 38.24
C ALA A 46 -25.84 1.30 36.96
N GLN A 47 -24.52 1.49 36.82
CA GLN A 47 -23.56 0.38 36.92
C GLN A 47 -23.99 -0.95 36.27
N SER A 48 -24.09 -1.02 34.94
CA SER A 48 -23.97 -2.24 34.12
C SER A 48 -24.25 -1.97 32.64
N VAL A 49 -23.45 -1.11 31.98
CA VAL A 49 -23.61 -0.91 30.52
C VAL A 49 -22.25 -0.92 29.83
N ASN A 50 -21.61 -2.10 29.80
CA ASN A 50 -20.45 -2.34 28.92
C ASN A 50 -20.59 -3.64 28.10
N LEU A 51 -21.82 -4.10 27.84
CA LEU A 51 -22.07 -5.34 27.07
C LEU A 51 -23.21 -5.24 26.04
N GLN A 52 -23.69 -4.04 25.69
CA GLN A 52 -24.80 -3.88 24.72
C GLN A 52 -24.45 -3.16 23.41
N THR A 53 -23.23 -2.63 23.25
CA THR A 53 -22.75 -2.06 21.96
C THR A 53 -21.98 -3.09 21.11
N VAL A 54 -22.21 -4.39 21.34
CA VAL A 54 -21.75 -5.49 20.48
C VAL A 54 -22.99 -6.16 19.88
N LYS A 55 -23.83 -5.39 19.18
CA LYS A 55 -24.92 -5.99 18.40
C LYS A 55 -24.35 -6.54 17.09
N LEU A 56 -23.82 -7.76 17.21
CA LEU A 56 -23.39 -8.72 16.18
C LEU A 56 -22.37 -8.20 15.14
N LEU A 57 -21.10 -8.19 15.55
CA LEU A 57 -20.02 -8.40 14.58
C LEU A 57 -20.07 -9.87 14.14
N GLN A 58 -20.57 -10.13 12.94
CA GLN A 58 -20.53 -11.46 12.35
C GLN A 58 -19.13 -11.71 11.80
N PRO A 59 -18.50 -12.85 12.13
CA PRO A 59 -17.21 -13.21 11.55
C PRO A 59 -17.37 -13.39 10.05
N VAL A 60 -16.52 -12.74 9.29
CA VAL A 60 -16.47 -12.88 7.84
C VAL A 60 -15.02 -13.06 7.41
N SER A 61 -14.83 -13.66 6.24
CA SER A 61 -13.53 -13.73 5.60
C SER A 61 -13.70 -13.25 4.16
N GLY A 62 -12.81 -12.35 3.76
CA GLY A 62 -12.81 -11.81 2.41
C GLY A 62 -11.94 -10.57 2.29
N LYS A 63 -11.43 -10.32 1.08
CA LYS A 63 -10.68 -9.11 0.79
C LYS A 63 -11.61 -8.01 0.32
N LEU A 64 -11.39 -6.80 0.83
CA LEU A 64 -12.12 -5.60 0.46
C LEU A 64 -11.17 -4.53 -0.06
N TYR A 65 -11.61 -3.84 -1.10
CA TYR A 65 -10.94 -2.65 -1.59
C TYR A 65 -11.48 -1.41 -0.86
N VAL A 66 -10.70 -0.86 0.07
CA VAL A 66 -11.13 0.23 0.95
C VAL A 66 -10.72 1.57 0.39
N THR A 67 -11.60 2.57 0.50
CA THR A 67 -11.29 3.97 0.18
C THR A 67 -11.76 4.88 1.31
N VAL A 68 -10.85 5.66 1.91
CA VAL A 68 -11.10 6.53 3.09
C VAL A 68 -10.56 7.94 2.87
N PRO A 69 -11.03 8.98 3.59
CA PRO A 69 -10.48 10.33 3.50
C PRO A 69 -9.03 10.43 4.00
N ARG A 70 -8.21 11.33 3.42
CA ARG A 70 -6.79 11.53 3.79
C ARG A 70 -6.54 11.95 5.25
N SER A 71 -7.51 12.52 5.94
CA SER A 71 -7.34 13.02 7.32
C SER A 71 -6.94 11.94 8.34
N GLN A 72 -6.97 10.66 7.96
CA GLN A 72 -6.72 9.51 8.84
C GLN A 72 -5.51 8.67 8.41
N ASP A 73 -4.66 9.19 7.51
CA ASP A 73 -3.54 8.48 6.86
C ASP A 73 -2.36 8.17 7.80
N SER A 74 -2.05 9.06 8.75
CA SER A 74 -0.86 8.98 9.62
C SER A 74 -0.78 7.74 10.52
N GLN A 75 -1.82 6.90 10.53
CA GLN A 75 -1.94 5.69 11.33
C GLN A 75 -2.17 4.43 10.48
N LEU A 76 -2.17 4.53 9.16
CA LEU A 76 -2.37 3.40 8.26
C LEU A 76 -1.01 2.79 7.88
N TYR A 77 -0.80 1.53 8.24
CA TYR A 77 0.35 0.75 7.77
C TYR A 77 -0.05 -0.72 7.59
N PRO A 78 0.64 -1.46 6.69
CA PRO A 78 0.40 -2.88 6.50
C PRO A 78 0.52 -3.64 7.83
N GLY A 79 -0.44 -4.51 8.08
CA GLY A 79 -0.52 -5.33 9.28
C GLY A 79 -1.34 -4.75 10.43
N ARG A 80 -1.80 -3.50 10.35
CA ARG A 80 -2.62 -2.89 11.39
C ARG A 80 -4.08 -3.32 11.30
N THR A 81 -4.71 -3.60 12.44
CA THR A 81 -6.15 -3.82 12.56
C THR A 81 -6.89 -2.49 12.61
N VAL A 82 -7.93 -2.34 11.78
CA VAL A 82 -8.75 -1.14 11.68
C VAL A 82 -10.23 -1.48 11.65
N ARG A 83 -11.05 -0.60 12.20
CA ARG A 83 -12.51 -0.66 12.16
C ARG A 83 -13.04 0.52 11.37
N ILE A 84 -13.65 0.26 10.22
CA ILE A 84 -14.07 1.26 9.25
C ILE A 84 -15.59 1.28 9.18
N GLN A 85 -16.19 2.46 9.34
CA GLN A 85 -17.61 2.68 9.08
C GLN A 85 -17.81 3.25 7.69
N GLY A 86 -18.65 2.62 6.88
CA GLY A 86 -18.80 2.99 5.48
C GLY A 86 -19.90 2.25 4.75
N SER A 87 -19.99 2.48 3.45
CA SER A 87 -20.89 1.76 2.56
C SER A 87 -20.12 0.79 1.67
N LEU A 88 -20.59 -0.46 1.61
CA LEU A 88 -20.09 -1.41 0.63
C LEU A 88 -20.62 -1.05 -0.75
N TYR A 89 -19.76 -1.18 -1.76
CA TYR A 89 -20.09 -0.98 -3.16
C TYR A 89 -19.51 -2.12 -4.00
N LYS A 90 -20.17 -2.41 -5.12
CA LYS A 90 -19.64 -3.33 -6.12
C LYS A 90 -18.71 -2.57 -7.07
N PRO A 91 -17.46 -3.01 -7.30
CA PRO A 91 -16.58 -2.39 -8.27
C PRO A 91 -17.23 -2.28 -9.65
N LYS A 92 -16.96 -1.18 -10.37
CA LYS A 92 -17.56 -0.92 -11.67
C LYS A 92 -16.93 -1.80 -12.75
N THR A 93 -17.74 -2.25 -13.70
CA THR A 93 -17.30 -2.86 -14.95
C THR A 93 -16.73 -1.80 -15.90
N ALA A 94 -16.10 -2.24 -16.99
CA ALA A 94 -15.66 -1.33 -18.05
C ALA A 94 -16.86 -0.51 -18.57
N SER A 95 -16.75 0.83 -18.53
CA SER A 95 -17.80 1.72 -19.06
C SER A 95 -17.82 1.75 -20.59
N ASN A 96 -16.69 1.47 -21.24
CA ASN A 96 -16.54 1.50 -22.69
C ASN A 96 -16.03 0.14 -23.19
N PRO A 97 -16.49 -0.33 -24.37
CA PRO A 97 -15.94 -1.53 -25.01
C PRO A 97 -14.41 -1.42 -25.18
N GLY A 98 -13.67 -2.44 -24.73
CA GLY A 98 -12.20 -2.44 -24.72
C GLY A 98 -11.53 -1.60 -23.62
N GLY A 99 -12.33 -0.92 -22.78
CA GLY A 99 -11.84 -0.17 -21.62
C GLY A 99 -11.40 -1.08 -20.47
N PHE A 100 -10.63 -0.52 -19.54
CA PHE A 100 -10.16 -1.23 -18.36
C PHE A 100 -11.34 -1.71 -17.48
N ASN A 101 -11.41 -3.02 -17.23
CA ASN A 101 -12.44 -3.62 -16.39
C ASN A 101 -11.95 -3.76 -14.95
N PHE A 102 -12.22 -2.74 -14.13
CA PHE A 102 -11.76 -2.70 -12.74
C PHE A 102 -12.35 -3.83 -11.89
N GLN A 103 -13.62 -4.20 -12.11
CA GLN A 103 -14.24 -5.34 -11.43
C GLN A 103 -13.50 -6.65 -11.73
N GLN A 104 -13.12 -6.88 -12.99
CA GLN A 104 -12.42 -8.11 -13.38
C GLN A 104 -10.99 -8.13 -12.83
N TYR A 105 -10.30 -6.99 -12.83
CA TYR A 105 -8.97 -6.86 -12.22
C TYR A 105 -9.00 -7.22 -10.71
N LEU A 106 -9.93 -6.63 -9.95
CA LEU A 106 -10.07 -6.94 -8.53
C LEU A 106 -10.48 -8.40 -8.29
N ALA A 107 -11.35 -8.96 -9.14
CA ALA A 107 -11.75 -10.36 -9.03
C ALA A 107 -10.56 -11.32 -9.20
N GLN A 108 -9.58 -11.00 -10.06
CA GLN A 108 -8.33 -11.78 -10.19
C GLN A 108 -7.46 -11.73 -8.93
N GLN A 109 -7.59 -10.69 -8.11
CA GLN A 109 -6.91 -10.55 -6.81
C GLN A 109 -7.71 -11.16 -5.65
N GLY A 110 -8.88 -11.75 -5.94
CA GLY A 110 -9.81 -12.29 -4.94
C GLY A 110 -10.65 -11.23 -4.23
N ILE A 111 -10.73 -10.01 -4.78
CA ILE A 111 -11.49 -8.89 -4.23
C ILE A 111 -12.79 -8.73 -5.03
N PHE A 112 -13.93 -8.91 -4.37
CA PHE A 112 -15.25 -8.86 -5.02
C PHE A 112 -16.09 -7.65 -4.62
N ALA A 113 -15.69 -6.94 -3.57
CA ALA A 113 -16.41 -5.78 -3.05
C ALA A 113 -15.45 -4.69 -2.58
N GLY A 114 -15.90 -3.44 -2.70
CA GLY A 114 -15.21 -2.27 -2.17
C GLY A 114 -15.95 -1.69 -0.97
N LEU A 115 -15.23 -0.96 -0.13
CA LEU A 115 -15.78 -0.25 1.03
C LEU A 115 -15.41 1.23 0.92
N ASN A 116 -16.42 2.09 0.85
CA ASN A 116 -16.23 3.54 0.95
C ASN A 116 -16.36 3.96 2.41
N GLY A 117 -15.23 4.12 3.08
CA GLY A 117 -15.15 4.50 4.49
C GLY A 117 -15.32 6.00 4.69
N GLN A 118 -16.01 6.35 5.78
CA GLN A 118 -16.18 7.72 6.26
C GLN A 118 -15.40 7.95 7.55
N GLU A 119 -15.40 6.96 8.44
CA GLU A 119 -14.73 7.01 9.74
C GLU A 119 -13.92 5.74 9.98
N ILE A 120 -12.66 5.88 10.39
CA ILE A 120 -11.79 4.79 10.81
C ILE A 120 -11.54 4.93 12.31
N ARG A 121 -11.71 3.82 13.03
CA ARG A 121 -11.34 3.67 14.43
C ARG A 121 -10.29 2.59 14.54
N PHE A 122 -9.38 2.76 15.49
CA PHE A 122 -8.33 1.80 15.79
C PHE A 122 -8.72 1.05 17.06
N PRO A 123 -9.21 -0.20 16.97
CA PRO A 123 -9.64 -0.95 18.15
C PRO A 123 -8.49 -1.35 19.07
N GLU A 124 -7.27 -1.42 18.56
CA GLU A 124 -6.06 -1.76 19.31
C GLU A 124 -5.09 -0.56 19.39
N GLN A 125 -4.42 -0.39 20.53
CA GLN A 125 -3.27 0.51 20.65
C GLN A 125 -2.12 -0.09 19.82
N GLY A 126 -1.69 0.64 18.78
CA GLY A 126 -1.01 0.08 17.60
C GLY A 126 0.29 -0.68 17.87
N GLY A 127 0.51 -1.76 17.10
CA GLY A 127 1.80 -2.44 17.00
C GLY A 127 2.82 -1.63 16.19
N SER A 128 4.08 -2.03 16.19
CA SER A 128 5.10 -1.34 15.39
C SER A 128 4.89 -1.59 13.88
N PRO A 129 5.05 -0.57 13.03
CA PRO A 129 5.04 -0.76 11.58
C PRO A 129 6.15 -1.75 11.17
N PRO A 130 5.96 -2.50 10.06
CA PRO A 130 7.00 -3.37 9.54
C PRO A 130 8.33 -2.61 9.35
N VAL A 131 9.47 -3.26 9.61
CA VAL A 131 10.79 -2.63 9.50
C VAL A 131 11.04 -2.08 8.10
N LEU A 132 10.63 -2.83 7.06
CA LEU A 132 10.73 -2.40 5.65
C LEU A 132 9.91 -1.13 5.38
N TRP A 133 8.68 -1.05 5.90
CA TRP A 133 7.83 0.13 5.80
C TRP A 133 8.48 1.33 6.50
N SER A 134 9.01 1.12 7.70
CA SER A 134 9.69 2.17 8.46
C SER A 134 10.93 2.70 7.76
N ILE A 135 11.73 1.82 7.16
CA ILE A 135 12.92 2.20 6.37
C ILE A 135 12.51 3.00 5.14
N GLN A 136 11.49 2.53 4.41
CA GLN A 136 10.97 3.22 3.24
C GLN A 136 10.47 4.63 3.59
N GLN A 137 9.64 4.76 4.63
CA GLN A 137 9.18 6.05 5.12
C GLN A 137 10.34 6.95 5.57
N ARG A 138 11.37 6.39 6.22
CA ARG A 138 12.55 7.16 6.64
C ARG A 138 13.38 7.65 5.45
N ILE A 139 13.49 6.85 4.38
CA ILE A 139 14.17 7.26 3.13
C ILE A 139 13.39 8.41 2.48
N ILE A 140 12.07 8.26 2.31
CA ILE A 140 11.20 9.31 1.74
C ILE A 140 11.33 10.61 2.54
N GLN A 141 11.19 10.52 3.87
CA GLN A 141 11.29 11.68 4.75
C GLN A 141 12.68 12.32 4.72
N SER A 142 13.75 11.52 4.62
CA SER A 142 15.09 12.08 4.47
C SER A 142 15.24 12.81 3.13
N GLN A 143 14.71 12.27 2.04
CA GLN A 143 14.83 12.88 0.71
C GLN A 143 13.99 14.15 0.60
N ALA A 144 12.80 14.18 1.22
CA ALA A 144 11.96 15.37 1.32
C ALA A 144 12.54 16.48 2.23
N PHE A 145 13.44 16.13 3.14
CA PHE A 145 14.10 17.11 4.01
C PHE A 145 15.30 17.80 3.34
N TRP A 146 16.03 17.09 2.48
CA TRP A 146 17.24 17.61 1.82
C TRP A 146 16.96 18.32 0.49
N ILE A 147 15.82 18.01 -0.14
CA ILE A 147 15.41 18.53 -1.45
C ILE A 147 13.93 18.89 -1.30
N ASP A 148 13.53 20.06 -1.80
CA ASP A 148 12.15 20.57 -1.80
C ASP A 148 11.11 19.45 -1.95
N GLU A 149 10.04 19.48 -1.14
CA GLU A 149 9.22 18.32 -0.79
C GLU A 149 8.71 17.57 -2.04
N GLU A 150 8.30 18.28 -3.09
CA GLU A 150 7.87 17.69 -4.37
C GLU A 150 8.98 16.97 -5.14
N VAL A 151 10.18 17.56 -5.18
CA VAL A 151 11.31 17.01 -5.94
C VAL A 151 11.92 15.83 -5.19
N GLY A 152 11.93 15.87 -3.85
CA GLY A 152 12.34 14.74 -3.02
C GLY A 152 11.49 13.50 -3.25
N HIS A 153 10.16 13.63 -3.26
CA HIS A 153 9.24 12.52 -3.54
C HIS A 153 9.38 11.99 -4.97
N LEU A 154 9.60 12.87 -5.95
CA LEU A 154 9.86 12.48 -7.34
C LEU A 154 11.14 11.65 -7.49
N ILE A 155 12.26 12.10 -6.92
CA ILE A 155 13.54 11.37 -6.96
C ILE A 155 13.40 10.03 -6.23
N SER A 156 12.74 10.03 -5.08
CA SER A 156 12.48 8.82 -4.30
C SER A 156 11.73 7.80 -5.16
N ALA A 157 10.69 8.21 -5.89
CA ALA A 157 9.94 7.32 -6.75
C ALA A 157 10.66 6.92 -8.04
N MET A 158 11.55 7.78 -8.57
CA MET A 158 12.45 7.39 -9.67
C MET A 158 13.51 6.37 -9.24
N VAL A 159 13.79 6.20 -7.94
CA VAL A 159 14.76 5.23 -7.44
C VAL A 159 14.08 3.98 -6.87
N MET A 160 13.00 4.16 -6.13
CA MET A 160 12.24 3.10 -5.48
C MET A 160 11.05 2.60 -6.31
N GLY A 161 10.65 3.29 -7.36
CA GLY A 161 9.42 2.99 -8.10
C GLY A 161 8.14 3.46 -7.42
N ARG A 162 7.09 3.53 -8.22
CA ARG A 162 5.73 3.90 -7.83
C ARG A 162 5.14 3.06 -6.69
N GLY A 163 5.56 1.81 -6.53
CA GLY A 163 5.13 0.94 -5.43
C GLY A 163 5.74 1.27 -4.07
N GLY A 164 6.79 2.11 -4.05
CA GLY A 164 7.52 2.44 -2.82
C GLY A 164 7.31 3.86 -2.28
N VAL A 165 6.73 4.76 -3.07
CA VAL A 165 6.55 6.17 -2.68
C VAL A 165 5.24 6.70 -3.27
N ASP A 166 4.47 7.39 -2.46
CA ASP A 166 3.27 8.10 -2.90
C ASP A 166 3.69 9.44 -3.54
N ILE A 167 3.64 9.53 -4.87
CA ILE A 167 4.00 10.75 -5.62
C ILE A 167 2.75 11.62 -5.78
N ALA A 168 2.88 12.94 -5.59
CA ALA A 168 1.84 13.89 -5.96
C ALA A 168 1.38 13.70 -7.43
N TYR A 169 0.07 13.61 -7.64
CA TYR A 169 -0.51 13.36 -8.96
C TYR A 169 -0.20 14.44 -10.00
N GLU A 170 0.06 15.67 -9.57
CA GLU A 170 0.42 16.78 -10.48
C GLU A 170 1.72 16.49 -11.22
N ILE A 171 2.72 15.95 -10.52
CA ILE A 171 3.99 15.50 -11.10
C ILE A 171 3.76 14.30 -12.03
N GLN A 172 2.92 13.35 -11.63
CA GLN A 172 2.57 12.21 -12.49
C GLN A 172 1.94 12.66 -13.81
N ASP A 173 1.04 13.66 -13.77
CA ASP A 173 0.38 14.20 -14.95
C ASP A 173 1.32 15.04 -15.83
N GLN A 174 2.32 15.71 -15.24
CA GLN A 174 3.38 16.36 -16.00
C GLN A 174 4.22 15.33 -16.77
N PHE A 175 4.66 14.25 -16.11
CA PHE A 175 5.40 13.16 -16.74
C PHE A 175 4.58 12.40 -17.78
N ALA A 176 3.29 12.18 -17.52
CA ALA A 176 2.39 11.55 -18.49
C ALA A 176 2.19 12.42 -19.74
N ARG A 177 2.08 13.74 -19.57
CA ARG A 177 1.95 14.69 -20.70
C ARG A 177 3.16 14.70 -21.63
N VAL A 178 4.36 14.46 -21.09
CA VAL A 178 5.60 14.38 -21.88
C VAL A 178 5.98 12.95 -22.28
N GLY A 179 5.10 11.96 -22.04
CA GLY A 179 5.33 10.56 -22.41
C GLY A 179 6.35 9.82 -21.53
N LEU A 180 6.74 10.38 -20.39
CA LEU A 180 7.72 9.83 -19.44
C LEU A 180 7.08 9.11 -18.24
N SER A 181 5.78 8.78 -18.30
CA SER A 181 5.11 8.01 -17.23
C SER A 181 5.82 6.69 -16.91
N HIS A 182 6.45 6.06 -17.90
CA HIS A 182 7.23 4.83 -17.75
C HIS A 182 8.52 5.01 -16.93
N ALA A 183 9.06 6.23 -16.82
CA ALA A 183 10.24 6.51 -15.99
C ALA A 183 9.92 6.56 -14.49
N LEU A 184 8.65 6.80 -14.13
CA LEU A 184 8.16 6.83 -12.75
C LEU A 184 7.79 5.44 -12.20
N ALA A 185 7.51 4.47 -13.08
CA ALA A 185 7.37 3.07 -12.68
C ALA A 185 8.78 2.49 -12.42
N ALA A 186 8.98 1.69 -11.38
CA ALA A 186 10.28 1.03 -11.18
C ALA A 186 10.58 0.18 -12.41
N SER A 187 11.58 0.61 -13.15
CA SER A 187 11.93 0.04 -14.44
C SER A 187 13.14 -0.88 -14.26
N GLY A 188 13.24 -1.90 -15.12
CA GLY A 188 14.36 -2.83 -15.10
C GLY A 188 15.72 -2.16 -15.31
N THR A 189 15.75 -0.90 -15.74
CA THR A 189 16.96 -0.07 -15.85
C THR A 189 17.53 0.27 -14.46
N GLN A 190 16.70 0.57 -13.47
CA GLN A 190 17.16 0.84 -12.09
C GLN A 190 17.81 -0.42 -11.50
N VAL A 191 17.17 -1.57 -11.69
CA VAL A 191 17.73 -2.88 -11.29
C VAL A 191 19.03 -3.18 -12.02
N SER A 192 19.10 -2.92 -13.33
CA SER A 192 20.30 -3.17 -14.14
C SER A 192 21.46 -2.25 -13.77
N LEU A 193 21.18 -0.97 -13.50
CA LEU A 193 22.16 0.00 -13.03
C LEU A 193 22.73 -0.42 -11.67
N LEU A 194 21.86 -0.80 -10.73
CA LEU A 194 22.25 -1.29 -9.41
C LEU A 194 23.11 -2.56 -9.53
N ALA A 195 22.67 -3.52 -10.34
CA ALA A 195 23.44 -4.74 -10.61
C ALA A 195 24.81 -4.40 -11.24
N GLY A 196 24.88 -3.48 -12.19
CA GLY A 196 26.12 -3.02 -12.82
C GLY A 196 27.09 -2.39 -11.83
N ILE A 197 26.61 -1.51 -10.94
CA ILE A 197 27.43 -0.88 -9.90
C ILE A 197 27.96 -1.94 -8.92
N VAL A 198 27.11 -2.86 -8.48
CA VAL A 198 27.53 -3.96 -7.59
C VAL A 198 28.58 -4.84 -8.29
N LEU A 199 28.36 -5.21 -9.56
CA LEU A 199 29.33 -5.97 -10.35
C LEU A 199 30.67 -5.25 -10.47
N ALA A 200 30.68 -3.92 -10.68
CA ALA A 200 31.89 -3.10 -10.78
C ALA A 200 32.64 -2.99 -9.45
N LEU A 201 31.94 -2.85 -8.33
CA LEU A 201 32.55 -2.75 -7.00
C LEU A 201 33.06 -4.11 -6.50
N THR A 202 32.37 -5.20 -6.84
CA THR A 202 32.70 -6.57 -6.39
C THR A 202 33.61 -7.32 -7.35
N GLN A 203 34.10 -6.68 -8.42
CA GLN A 203 34.93 -7.32 -9.45
C GLN A 203 36.23 -7.96 -8.93
N ARG A 204 36.76 -7.49 -7.79
CA ARG A 204 37.99 -8.01 -7.17
C ARG A 204 37.74 -9.08 -6.09
N LEU A 205 36.47 -9.41 -5.80
CA LEU A 205 36.11 -10.35 -4.76
C LEU A 205 35.93 -11.77 -5.29
N ASN A 206 36.01 -12.75 -4.39
CA ASN A 206 35.77 -14.14 -4.73
C ASN A 206 34.31 -14.35 -5.19
N ARG A 207 34.10 -15.26 -6.14
CA ARG A 207 32.82 -15.49 -6.84
C ARG A 207 31.62 -15.68 -5.92
N TRP A 208 31.82 -16.39 -4.81
CA TRP A 208 30.77 -16.69 -3.84
C TRP A 208 30.34 -15.47 -3.05
N VAL A 209 31.30 -14.58 -2.73
CA VAL A 209 31.04 -13.31 -2.05
C VAL A 209 30.31 -12.36 -2.99
N ARG A 210 30.73 -12.29 -4.26
CA ARG A 210 30.07 -11.50 -5.30
C ARG A 210 28.62 -11.93 -5.53
N LEU A 211 28.37 -13.23 -5.62
CA LEU A 211 27.02 -13.80 -5.72
C LEU A 211 26.16 -13.45 -4.49
N GLY A 212 26.71 -13.62 -3.28
CA GLY A 212 26.00 -13.31 -2.04
C GLY A 212 25.63 -11.84 -1.93
N ILE A 213 26.56 -10.93 -2.24
CA ILE A 213 26.32 -9.49 -2.24
C ILE A 213 25.29 -9.13 -3.32
N GLY A 214 25.46 -9.61 -4.55
CA GLY A 214 24.53 -9.33 -5.65
C GLY A 214 23.11 -9.77 -5.35
N LEU A 215 22.93 -11.01 -4.87
CA LEU A 215 21.62 -11.54 -4.52
C LEU A 215 21.02 -10.83 -3.31
N GLY A 216 21.83 -10.51 -2.29
CA GLY A 216 21.40 -9.74 -1.13
C GLY A 216 20.92 -8.34 -1.51
N THR A 217 21.69 -7.62 -2.32
CA THR A 217 21.32 -6.28 -2.79
C THR A 217 20.07 -6.30 -3.67
N LEU A 218 19.94 -7.26 -4.59
CA LEU A 218 18.74 -7.42 -5.42
C LEU A 218 17.49 -7.73 -4.59
N THR A 219 17.62 -8.67 -3.63
CA THR A 219 16.51 -9.04 -2.74
C THR A 219 16.08 -7.86 -1.87
N MET A 220 17.05 -7.13 -1.32
CA MET A 220 16.79 -5.93 -0.53
C MET A 220 16.14 -4.82 -1.38
N TYR A 221 16.57 -4.63 -2.62
CA TYR A 221 15.99 -3.67 -3.54
C TYR A 221 14.53 -4.03 -3.90
N VAL A 222 14.24 -5.28 -4.24
CA VAL A 222 12.86 -5.75 -4.50
C VAL A 222 11.98 -5.56 -3.27
N GLY A 223 12.49 -5.87 -2.07
CA GLY A 223 11.74 -5.67 -0.83
C GLY A 223 11.44 -4.20 -0.53
N LEU A 224 12.33 -3.28 -0.93
CA LEU A 224 12.21 -1.85 -0.66
C LEU A 224 11.37 -1.10 -1.71
N THR A 225 11.39 -1.56 -2.95
CA THR A 225 10.67 -0.95 -4.09
C THR A 225 9.23 -1.46 -4.24
N GLY A 226 8.90 -2.54 -3.53
CA GLY A 226 7.62 -3.22 -3.67
C GLY A 226 7.67 -4.31 -4.74
N ILE A 227 6.76 -5.28 -4.63
CA ILE A 227 6.70 -6.44 -5.51
C ILE A 227 6.04 -6.04 -6.84
N GLU A 228 6.76 -5.31 -7.69
CA GLU A 228 6.32 -5.02 -9.06
C GLU A 228 6.79 -6.12 -10.05
N PRO A 229 5.93 -6.61 -10.95
CA PRO A 229 6.30 -7.67 -11.91
C PRO A 229 7.50 -7.32 -12.80
N SER A 230 7.72 -6.05 -13.12
CA SER A 230 8.89 -5.56 -13.86
C SER A 230 10.19 -5.77 -13.08
N VAL A 231 10.17 -5.42 -11.79
CA VAL A 231 11.33 -5.49 -10.89
C VAL A 231 11.71 -6.93 -10.63
N ILE A 232 10.74 -7.83 -10.40
CA ILE A 232 11.00 -9.26 -10.21
C ILE A 232 11.70 -9.85 -11.42
N ARG A 233 11.19 -9.59 -12.64
CA ARG A 233 11.82 -10.10 -13.87
C ARG A 233 13.24 -9.58 -14.01
N ALA A 234 13.45 -8.30 -13.77
CA ALA A 234 14.78 -7.70 -13.83
C ALA A 234 15.72 -8.27 -12.76
N ALA A 235 15.22 -8.56 -11.55
CA ALA A 235 16.00 -9.15 -10.48
C ALA A 235 16.40 -10.60 -10.78
N VAL A 236 15.50 -11.38 -11.38
CA VAL A 236 15.81 -12.74 -11.85
C VAL A 236 16.87 -12.71 -12.95
N MET A 237 16.75 -11.79 -13.91
CA MET A 237 17.77 -11.60 -14.95
C MET A 237 19.11 -11.14 -14.36
N GLY A 238 19.09 -10.21 -13.41
CA GLY A 238 20.29 -9.76 -12.69
C GLY A 238 20.97 -10.91 -11.94
N ALA A 239 20.20 -11.75 -11.25
CA ALA A 239 20.73 -12.94 -10.58
C ALA A 239 21.41 -13.90 -11.56
N ALA A 240 20.84 -14.07 -12.77
CA ALA A 240 21.46 -14.85 -13.83
C ALA A 240 22.79 -14.25 -14.31
N VAL A 241 22.91 -12.91 -14.38
CA VAL A 241 24.18 -12.24 -14.72
C VAL A 241 25.25 -12.50 -13.67
N PHE A 242 24.93 -12.40 -12.37
CA PHE A 242 25.87 -12.74 -11.31
C PHE A 242 26.27 -14.22 -11.33
N TRP A 243 25.35 -15.10 -11.73
CA TRP A 243 25.62 -16.53 -11.92
C TRP A 243 26.53 -16.80 -13.11
N GLN A 244 26.34 -16.07 -14.22
CA GLN A 244 27.09 -16.26 -15.46
C GLN A 244 28.47 -15.57 -15.44
N SER A 245 28.69 -14.57 -14.59
CA SER A 245 30.01 -13.94 -14.42
C SER A 245 31.00 -14.93 -13.79
N ARG A 246 31.52 -15.83 -14.62
CA ARG A 246 32.64 -16.74 -14.36
C ARG A 246 33.94 -15.99 -14.23
#